data_AF-A0A7V1MYP2-F1
#
_entry.id   AF-A0A7V1MYP2-F1
#
_cell.length_a   1.000
_cell.length_b   1.000
_cell.length_c   1.000
_cell.angle_alpha   90.00
_cell.angle_beta   90.00
_cell.angle_gamma   90.00
#
_symmetry.space_group_name_H-M   'P 1'
#
loop_
_entity.id
_entity.type
_entity.pdbx_description
1 polymer ?
#
loop_
_entity_poly.entity_id
_entity_poly.type
_entity_poly.pdbx_seq_one_letter_code
_entity_poly.pdbx_strand_id
1 'polypeptide(L)'
;MQDENLYRDRISTVDESGKRKWIYPKKPHGKWTTRRIILSYILLLVLFVLPFLKHNGEPLFMLNVLERKFLIFGMVFTPQDLHLFAIGTIAFMLFIVFFTFVFGRLFCGWICPQTIF
;
A
#
# COMPACT_ATOMS: atom_id res chain seq x y z
N MET A 1 8.80 15.92 47.18
CA MET A 1 8.40 17.01 46.25
C MET A 1 9.59 17.52 45.40
N GLN A 2 10.61 16.70 45.12
CA GLN A 2 11.80 17.11 44.33
C GLN A 2 11.88 16.43 42.95
N ASP A 3 11.13 15.33 42.75
CA ASP A 3 11.25 14.48 41.57
C ASP A 3 10.51 14.99 40.32
N GLU A 4 9.54 15.90 40.48
CA GLU A 4 8.71 16.41 39.38
C GLU A 4 9.47 17.40 38.47
N ASN A 5 10.39 18.18 39.05
CA ASN A 5 11.17 19.19 38.32
C ASN A 5 12.40 18.59 37.61
N LEU A 6 12.92 17.47 38.13
CA LEU A 6 14.10 16.78 37.60
C LEU A 6 13.86 16.12 36.23
N TYR A 7 12.61 15.87 35.85
CA TYR A 7 12.24 15.41 34.51
C TYR A 7 12.33 16.54 33.47
N ARG A 8 12.07 17.79 33.86
CA ARG A 8 12.09 18.96 32.94
C ARG A 8 13.49 19.51 32.73
N ASP A 9 14.39 19.34 33.71
CA ASP A 9 15.77 19.86 33.68
C ASP A 9 16.79 18.90 33.04
N ARG A 10 16.38 17.70 32.61
CA ARG A 10 17.26 16.72 31.96
C ARG A 10 16.98 16.58 30.47
N ILE A 11 17.99 16.76 29.64
CA ILE A 11 17.91 16.50 28.20
C ILE A 11 17.81 14.98 28.01
N SER A 12 16.73 14.50 27.38
CA SER A 12 16.41 13.07 27.18
C SER A 12 17.46 12.24 26.43
N THR A 13 18.47 12.89 25.86
CA THR A 13 19.58 12.28 25.13
C THR A 13 20.88 12.25 25.93
N VAL A 14 20.86 12.61 27.22
CA VAL A 14 22.04 12.70 28.09
C VAL A 14 21.84 11.83 29.33
N ASP A 15 22.83 10.98 29.63
CA ASP A 15 22.87 10.13 30.82
C ASP A 15 23.17 10.97 32.09
N GLU A 16 22.95 10.44 33.29
CA GLU A 16 23.18 11.20 34.54
C GLU A 16 24.63 11.72 34.69
N SER A 17 25.56 11.11 33.96
CA SER A 17 26.98 11.47 33.87
C SER A 17 27.33 12.52 32.80
N GLY A 18 26.35 13.10 32.10
CA GLY A 18 26.58 14.09 31.05
C GLY A 18 27.00 13.52 29.69
N LYS A 19 27.05 12.19 29.54
CA LYS A 19 27.37 11.54 28.25
C LYS A 19 26.14 11.39 27.34
N ARG A 20 26.33 11.58 26.03
CA ARG A 20 25.28 11.44 25.01
C ARG A 20 24.85 9.98 24.84
N LYS A 21 23.58 9.70 25.08
CA LYS A 21 22.92 8.42 24.83
C LYS A 21 22.42 8.38 23.40
N TRP A 22 23.09 7.60 22.55
CA TRP A 22 22.67 7.38 21.18
C TRP A 22 21.47 6.45 21.14
N ILE A 23 20.36 6.93 20.58
CA ILE A 23 19.13 6.16 20.38
C ILE A 23 19.21 5.54 18.99
N TYR A 24 19.28 4.21 18.94
CA TYR A 24 19.24 3.46 17.70
C TYR A 24 17.85 2.86 17.50
N PRO A 25 17.26 2.99 16.30
CA PRO A 25 15.97 2.36 16.00
C PRO A 25 16.12 0.85 16.08
N LYS A 26 15.35 0.22 16.96
CA LYS A 26 15.31 -1.25 17.07
C LYS A 26 14.53 -1.82 15.90
N LYS A 27 15.18 -2.62 15.07
CA LYS A 27 14.49 -3.31 13.95
C LYS A 27 13.43 -4.25 14.54
N PRO A 28 12.17 -4.22 14.06
CA PRO A 28 11.16 -5.15 14.53
C PRO A 28 11.52 -6.57 14.08
N HIS A 29 11.58 -7.51 15.02
CA HIS A 29 11.85 -8.93 14.77
C HIS A 29 10.68 -9.77 15.27
N GLY A 30 10.17 -10.69 14.43
CA GLY A 30 9.10 -11.62 14.80
C GLY A 30 8.41 -12.28 13.61
N LYS A 31 7.64 -13.35 13.90
CA LYS A 31 6.90 -14.13 12.88
C LYS A 31 5.90 -13.30 12.07
N TRP A 32 5.28 -12.30 12.70
CA TRP A 32 4.32 -11.39 12.07
C TRP A 32 4.99 -10.42 11.09
N THR A 33 6.21 -9.97 11.39
CA THR A 33 7.02 -9.12 10.51
C THR A 33 7.49 -9.88 9.27
N THR A 34 7.89 -11.15 9.43
CA THR A 34 8.27 -12.01 8.29
C THR A 34 7.10 -12.24 7.33
N ARG A 35 5.88 -12.47 7.84
CA ARG A 35 4.68 -12.63 6.99
C ARG A 35 4.36 -11.37 6.18
N ARG A 36 4.50 -10.18 6.78
CA ARG A 36 4.32 -8.88 6.08
C ARG A 36 5.33 -8.72 4.94
N ILE A 37 6.59 -9.11 5.17
CA ILE A 37 7.65 -9.05 4.15
C ILE A 37 7.38 -10.04 3.01
N ILE A 38 6.89 -11.26 3.30
CA ILE A 38 6.54 -12.22 2.25
C ILE A 38 5.39 -11.66 1.38
N LEU A 39 4.36 -11.09 2.01
CA LEU A 39 3.26 -10.44 1.28
C LEU A 39 3.74 -9.28 0.41
N SER A 40 4.72 -8.48 0.87
CA SER A 40 5.27 -7.37 0.09
C SER A 40 5.98 -7.85 -1.18
N TYR A 41 6.79 -8.90 -1.08
CA TYR A 41 7.46 -9.51 -2.23
C TYR A 41 6.47 -10.13 -3.22
N ILE A 42 5.40 -10.77 -2.73
CA ILE A 42 4.33 -11.31 -3.59
C ILE A 42 3.63 -10.17 -4.34
N LEU A 43 3.24 -9.10 -3.64
CA LEU A 43 2.57 -7.95 -4.25
C LEU A 43 3.46 -7.25 -5.30
N LEU A 44 4.77 -7.14 -5.01
CA LEU A 44 5.76 -6.62 -5.95
C LEU A 44 5.80 -7.49 -7.22
N LEU A 45 5.93 -8.81 -7.05
CA LEU A 45 6.00 -9.74 -8.18
C LEU A 45 4.72 -9.66 -9.02
N VAL A 46 3.54 -9.62 -8.38
CA VAL A 46 2.26 -9.46 -9.07
C VAL A 46 2.22 -8.15 -9.87
N LEU A 47 2.65 -7.03 -9.28
CA LEU A 47 2.70 -5.73 -9.96
C LEU A 47 3.67 -5.73 -11.15
N PHE A 48 4.80 -6.42 -11.04
CA PHE A 48 5.75 -6.55 -12.14
C PHE A 48 5.32 -7.57 -13.19
N VAL A 49 4.52 -8.58 -12.87
CA VAL A 49 4.07 -9.61 -13.83
C VAL A 49 2.78 -9.20 -14.55
N LEU A 50 1.87 -8.50 -13.85
CA LEU A 50 0.62 -7.98 -14.40
C LEU A 50 0.76 -7.25 -15.75
N PRO A 51 1.68 -6.28 -15.94
CA PRO A 51 1.80 -5.56 -17.20
C PRO A 51 2.41 -6.40 -18.33
N PHE A 52 3.10 -7.49 -18.03
CA PHE A 52 3.69 -8.38 -19.04
C PHE A 52 2.76 -9.53 -19.42
N LEU A 53 1.69 -9.76 -18.67
CA LEU A 53 0.71 -10.79 -18.97
C LEU A 53 -0.13 -10.32 -20.16
N LYS A 54 0.19 -10.79 -21.36
CA LYS A 54 -0.57 -10.49 -22.59
C LYS A 54 -1.77 -11.42 -22.67
N HIS A 55 -2.98 -10.88 -22.80
CA HIS A 55 -4.17 -11.67 -23.10
C HIS A 55 -4.54 -11.43 -24.56
N ASN A 56 -4.49 -12.48 -25.39
CA ASN A 56 -4.85 -12.47 -26.82
C ASN A 56 -4.07 -11.49 -27.72
N GLY A 57 -2.76 -11.34 -27.51
CA GLY A 57 -1.88 -10.57 -28.42
C GLY A 57 -1.81 -9.07 -28.18
N GLU A 58 -2.74 -8.50 -27.40
CA GLU A 58 -2.75 -7.10 -26.98
C GLU A 58 -2.35 -6.94 -25.50
N PRO A 59 -1.61 -5.88 -25.12
CA PRO A 59 -1.29 -5.61 -23.72
C PRO A 59 -2.56 -5.25 -22.93
N LEU A 60 -2.67 -5.75 -21.69
CA LEU A 60 -3.86 -5.60 -20.82
C LEU A 60 -4.32 -4.16 -20.56
N PHE A 61 -3.45 -3.19 -20.81
CA PHE A 61 -3.72 -1.77 -20.79
C PHE A 61 -3.24 -1.16 -22.12
N MET A 62 -4.11 -1.15 -23.12
CA MET A 62 -3.84 -0.44 -24.38
C MET A 62 -4.87 0.68 -24.53
N LEU A 63 -4.41 1.91 -24.35
CA LEU A 63 -5.21 3.12 -24.56
C LEU A 63 -4.96 3.62 -25.98
N ASN A 64 -5.60 2.99 -26.96
CA ASN A 64 -5.47 3.40 -28.35
C ASN A 64 -6.50 4.50 -28.66
N VAL A 65 -6.09 5.76 -28.41
CA VAL A 65 -6.93 6.96 -28.58
C VAL A 65 -7.33 7.18 -30.04
N LEU A 66 -6.50 6.75 -30.99
CA LEU A 66 -6.74 6.90 -32.43
C LEU A 66 -7.87 5.98 -32.94
N GLU A 67 -7.99 4.77 -32.39
CA GLU A 67 -9.00 3.78 -32.81
C GLU A 67 -10.26 3.78 -31.92
N ARG A 68 -10.34 4.67 -30.91
CA ARG A 68 -11.45 4.73 -29.94
C ARG A 68 -11.76 3.37 -29.29
N LYS A 69 -10.72 2.56 -29.06
CA LYS A 69 -10.79 1.28 -28.37
C LYS A 69 -9.88 1.34 -27.16
N PHE A 70 -10.48 1.29 -25.98
CA PHE A 70 -9.76 1.21 -24.72
C PHE A 70 -9.78 -0.24 -24.26
N LEU A 71 -8.63 -0.92 -24.32
CA LEU A 71 -8.52 -2.27 -23.79
C LEU A 71 -8.11 -2.17 -22.32
N ILE A 72 -9.03 -2.56 -21.42
CA ILE A 72 -8.80 -2.64 -19.97
C ILE A 72 -9.06 -4.08 -19.56
N PHE A 73 -8.04 -4.77 -19.05
CA PHE A 73 -8.12 -6.18 -18.63
C PHE A 73 -8.61 -7.13 -19.75
N GLY A 74 -8.21 -6.87 -21.00
CA GLY A 74 -8.62 -7.70 -22.15
C GLY A 74 -10.07 -7.53 -22.59
N MET A 75 -10.84 -6.62 -21.97
CA MET A 75 -12.16 -6.22 -22.44
C MET A 75 -12.04 -4.96 -23.31
N VAL A 76 -12.69 -5.00 -24.48
CA VAL A 76 -12.72 -3.89 -25.44
C VAL A 76 -13.80 -2.89 -24.99
N PHE A 77 -13.39 -1.76 -24.44
CA PHE A 77 -14.29 -0.65 -24.13
C PHE A 77 -14.36 0.31 -25.32
N THR A 78 -15.55 0.40 -25.91
CA THR A 78 -15.87 1.41 -26.92
C THR A 78 -16.47 2.65 -26.24
N PRO A 79 -16.44 3.85 -26.87
CA PRO A 79 -17.02 5.07 -26.29
C PRO A 79 -18.52 4.99 -25.95
N GLN A 80 -19.26 4.01 -26.50
CA GLN A 80 -20.66 3.74 -26.14
C GLN A 80 -20.82 3.01 -24.80
N ASP A 81 -19.82 2.24 -24.38
CA ASP A 81 -19.89 1.39 -23.18
C ASP A 81 -19.36 2.09 -21.91
N LEU A 82 -19.19 3.41 -21.96
CA LEU A 82 -18.64 4.20 -20.86
C LEU A 82 -19.51 4.12 -19.58
N HIS A 83 -20.82 3.86 -19.74
CA HIS A 83 -21.72 3.66 -18.61
C HIS A 83 -21.43 2.36 -17.83
N LEU A 84 -21.03 1.29 -18.53
CA LEU A 84 -20.58 0.03 -17.91
C LEU A 84 -19.26 0.26 -17.15
N PHE A 85 -18.35 1.03 -17.74
CA PHE A 85 -17.10 1.41 -17.07
C PHE A 85 -17.36 2.24 -15.79
N ALA A 86 -18.27 3.20 -15.85
CA ALA A 86 -18.65 4.02 -14.69
C ALA A 86 -19.25 3.17 -13.56
N ILE A 87 -20.22 2.30 -13.87
CA ILE A 87 -20.86 1.43 -12.89
C ILE A 87 -19.83 0.44 -12.29
N GLY A 88 -18.96 -0.15 -13.12
CA GLY A 88 -17.90 -1.04 -12.66
C GLY A 88 -16.92 -0.35 -11.71
N THR A 89 -16.52 0.89 -12.04
CA THR A 89 -15.62 1.68 -11.20
C THR A 89 -16.26 2.05 -9.86
N ILE A 90 -17.54 2.45 -9.87
CA ILE A 90 -18.30 2.77 -8.65
C ILE A 90 -18.45 1.51 -7.78
N ALA A 91 -18.83 0.37 -8.36
CA ALA A 91 -18.96 -0.89 -7.64
C ALA A 91 -17.63 -1.33 -7.01
N PHE A 92 -16.51 -1.21 -7.74
CA PHE A 92 -15.19 -1.51 -7.23
C PHE A 92 -14.77 -0.58 -6.09
N MET A 93 -15.04 0.72 -6.22
CA MET A 93 -14.76 1.69 -5.17
C MET A 93 -15.55 1.40 -3.89
N LEU A 94 -16.86 1.11 -4.02
CA LEU A 94 -17.70 0.73 -2.89
C LEU A 94 -17.22 -0.56 -2.23
N PHE A 95 -16.79 -1.54 -3.02
CA PHE A 95 -16.20 -2.77 -2.51
C PHE A 95 -14.95 -2.51 -1.65
N ILE A 96 -14.03 -1.67 -2.14
CA ILE A 96 -12.83 -1.30 -1.37
C ILE A 96 -13.22 -0.56 -0.09
N VAL A 97 -14.12 0.42 -0.16
CA VAL A 97 -14.54 1.21 1.02
C VAL A 97 -15.22 0.33 2.06
N PHE A 98 -16.10 -0.59 1.63
CA PHE A 98 -16.74 -1.53 2.54
C PHE A 98 -15.70 -2.46 3.20
N PHE A 99 -14.77 -2.99 2.42
CA PHE A 99 -13.71 -3.85 2.92
C PHE A 99 -12.80 -3.12 3.92
N THR A 100 -12.45 -1.86 3.66
CA THR A 100 -11.63 -1.04 4.57
C THR A 100 -12.40 -0.64 5.83
N PHE A 101 -13.72 -0.48 5.78
CA PHE A 101 -14.52 -0.27 6.98
C PHE A 101 -14.47 -1.48 7.92
N VAL A 102 -14.58 -2.69 7.37
CA VAL A 102 -14.60 -3.93 8.17
C VAL A 102 -13.20 -4.31 8.66
N PHE A 103 -12.16 -4.14 7.82
CA PHE A 103 -10.79 -4.62 8.09
C PHE A 103 -9.72 -3.53 8.10
N GLY A 104 -10.08 -2.27 8.36
CA GLY A 104 -9.23 -1.09 8.08
C GLY A 104 -7.79 -1.15 8.60
N ARG A 105 -7.57 -1.63 9.83
CA ARG A 105 -6.21 -1.78 10.38
C ARG A 105 -5.42 -2.93 9.75
N LEU A 106 -6.09 -4.01 9.40
CA LEU A 106 -5.44 -5.14 8.72
C LEU A 106 -5.11 -4.74 7.28
N PHE A 107 -6.04 -4.12 6.55
CA PHE A 107 -5.81 -3.74 5.16
C PHE A 107 -4.76 -2.63 5.03
N CYS A 108 -4.90 -1.51 5.76
CA CYS A 108 -3.94 -0.41 5.70
C CYS A 108 -2.56 -0.75 6.29
N GLY A 109 -2.49 -1.73 7.21
CA GLY A 109 -1.22 -2.17 7.82
C GLY A 109 -0.52 -3.35 7.13
N TRP A 110 -1.26 -4.22 6.44
CA TRP A 110 -0.74 -5.48 5.87
C TRP A 110 -0.85 -5.61 4.35
N ILE A 111 -1.75 -4.89 3.69
CA ILE A 111 -1.98 -5.02 2.24
C ILE A 111 -1.72 -3.72 1.47
N CYS A 112 -1.85 -2.55 2.09
CA CYS A 112 -1.63 -1.28 1.41
C CYS A 112 -0.24 -1.22 0.74
N PRO A 113 -0.15 -1.18 -0.60
CA PRO A 113 1.14 -1.13 -1.30
C PRO A 113 1.97 0.09 -0.88
N GLN A 114 1.31 1.24 -0.68
CA GLN A 114 1.95 2.51 -0.35
C GLN A 114 2.65 2.54 1.02
N THR A 115 2.28 1.66 1.96
CA THR A 115 2.84 1.64 3.34
C THR A 115 3.81 0.49 3.58
N ILE A 116 3.97 -0.40 2.59
CA ILE A 116 4.73 -1.64 2.70
C ILE A 116 6.00 -1.62 1.85
N PHE A 117 6.00 -0.90 0.73
CA PHE A 117 7.22 -0.48 0.03
C PHE A 117 7.93 0.63 0.79
#